data_AF-A0A1J5LPY5-F1
#
_entry.id   AF-A0A1J5LPY5-F1
#
_cell.length_a   1.000
_cell.length_b   1.000
_cell.length_c   1.000
_cell.angle_alpha   90.00
_cell.angle_beta   90.00
_cell.angle_gamma   90.00
#
_symmetry.space_group_name_H-M   'P 1'
#
loop_
_entity.id
_entity.type
_entity.pdbx_description
1 polymer ?
#
loop_
_entity_poly.entity_id
_entity_poly.type
_entity_poly.pdbx_seq_one_letter_code
_entity_poly.pdbx_strand_id
1 'polypeptide(L)'
;EIENHSAQLSLSLDVIYHLVEDKVFESYMTQLFNCSTSFVIIYASNEKDDGTFASHVKPRKFTDWVDENQPNFELQEKIPNKYQFTEGDEESTSFADFYIYKKK
;
A
#
# COMPACT_ATOMS: atom_id res chain seq x y z
N GLU A 1 -20.57 2.57 -2.56
CA GLU A 1 -19.61 2.95 -3.61
C GLU A 1 -19.10 4.37 -3.33
N ILE A 2 -17.80 4.61 -3.54
CA ILE A 2 -17.23 5.97 -3.51
C ILE A 2 -17.28 6.47 -4.96
N GLU A 3 -18.42 6.97 -5.40
CA GLU A 3 -18.50 7.72 -6.66
C GLU A 3 -18.22 9.21 -6.37
N ASN A 4 -17.30 9.80 -7.14
CA ASN A 4 -17.00 11.24 -7.23
C ASN A 4 -16.36 11.96 -6.02
N HIS A 5 -15.79 11.25 -5.05
CA HIS A 5 -14.99 11.91 -4.01
C HIS A 5 -13.51 11.95 -4.41
N SER A 6 -12.99 13.17 -4.54
CA SER A 6 -11.56 13.44 -4.70
C SER A 6 -11.06 14.24 -3.49
N ALA A 7 -9.83 13.99 -3.09
CA ALA A 7 -9.17 14.68 -1.99
C ALA A 7 -7.72 14.98 -2.36
N GLN A 8 -7.13 15.98 -1.70
CA GLN A 8 -5.70 16.27 -1.88
C GLN A 8 -4.80 15.13 -1.40
N LEU A 9 -5.28 14.32 -0.46
CA LEU A 9 -4.59 13.15 0.07
C LEU A 9 -5.56 11.96 0.13
N SER A 10 -5.13 10.82 -0.39
CA SER A 10 -5.72 9.52 -0.07
C SER A 10 -4.72 8.67 0.73
N LEU A 11 -5.25 7.81 1.60
CA LEU A 11 -4.46 7.07 2.57
C LEU A 11 -4.94 5.62 2.64
N SER A 12 -4.01 4.68 2.57
CA SER A 12 -4.21 3.26 2.84
C SER A 12 -3.39 2.88 4.06
N LEU A 13 -4.04 2.39 5.12
CA LEU A 13 -3.37 1.93 6.34
C LEU A 13 -3.66 0.47 6.57
N ASP A 14 -2.64 -0.39 6.43
CA ASP A 14 -2.71 -1.78 6.84
C ASP A 14 -3.77 -2.60 6.08
N VAL A 15 -3.99 -2.30 4.80
CA VAL A 15 -5.04 -2.94 3.97
C VAL A 15 -4.47 -3.84 2.87
N ILE A 16 -3.46 -3.36 2.15
CA ILE A 16 -3.10 -3.88 0.81
C ILE A 16 -2.75 -5.38 0.83
N TYR A 17 -1.99 -5.83 1.82
CA TYR A 17 -1.53 -7.21 1.89
C TYR A 17 -2.60 -8.19 2.42
N HIS A 18 -3.74 -7.69 2.93
CA HIS A 18 -4.92 -8.51 3.24
C HIS A 18 -5.81 -8.77 2.02
N LEU A 19 -5.55 -8.09 0.90
CA LEU A 19 -6.28 -8.29 -0.36
C LEU A 19 -5.67 -9.45 -1.15
N VAL A 20 -6.07 -10.67 -0.78
CA VAL A 20 -5.52 -11.91 -1.37
C VAL A 20 -5.99 -12.14 -2.81
N GLU A 21 -7.19 -11.69 -3.16
CA GLU A 21 -7.71 -11.76 -4.53
C GLU A 21 -7.15 -10.62 -5.40
N ASP A 22 -6.55 -10.97 -6.54
CA ASP A 22 -5.88 -10.00 -7.43
C ASP A 22 -6.83 -8.90 -7.94
N LYS A 23 -8.06 -9.27 -8.31
CA LYS A 23 -9.07 -8.30 -8.77
C LYS A 23 -9.46 -7.29 -7.69
N VAL A 24 -9.52 -7.73 -6.43
CA VAL A 24 -9.87 -6.86 -5.31
C VAL A 24 -8.73 -5.88 -5.03
N PHE A 25 -7.49 -6.39 -5.02
CA PHE A 25 -6.28 -5.57 -4.92
C PHE A 25 -6.20 -4.50 -6.03
N GLU A 26 -6.35 -4.91 -7.30
CA GLU A 26 -6.27 -4.00 -8.44
C GLU A 26 -7.35 -2.92 -8.40
N SER A 27 -8.59 -3.31 -8.09
CA SER A 27 -9.71 -2.36 -7.97
C SER A 27 -9.48 -1.36 -6.83
N TYR A 28 -9.01 -1.85 -5.67
CA TYR A 28 -8.68 -1.01 -4.52
C TYR A 28 -7.57 -0.01 -4.84
N MET A 29 -6.45 -0.48 -5.39
CA MET A 29 -5.30 0.37 -5.74
C MET A 29 -5.69 1.41 -6.79
N THR A 30 -6.44 1.02 -7.81
CA THR A 30 -6.96 1.96 -8.82
C THR A 30 -7.81 3.05 -8.19
N GLN A 31 -8.72 2.68 -7.28
CA GLN A 31 -9.57 3.65 -6.59
C GLN A 31 -8.76 4.57 -5.67
N LEU A 32 -7.81 4.02 -4.91
CA LEU A 32 -6.95 4.77 -3.99
C LEU A 32 -6.21 5.91 -4.70
N PHE A 33 -5.62 5.63 -5.87
CA PHE A 33 -4.90 6.62 -6.65
C PHE A 33 -5.83 7.58 -7.41
N ASN A 34 -6.95 7.10 -7.94
CA ASN A 34 -7.92 7.95 -8.64
C ASN A 34 -8.60 8.97 -7.72
N CYS A 35 -8.79 8.64 -6.45
CA CYS A 35 -9.34 9.56 -5.45
C CYS A 35 -8.36 10.70 -5.07
N SER A 36 -7.07 10.61 -5.41
CA SER A 36 -6.08 11.62 -5.05
C SER A 36 -5.82 12.66 -6.14
N THR A 37 -5.83 13.92 -5.72
CA THR A 37 -5.42 15.06 -6.55
C THR A 37 -3.99 15.50 -6.29
N SER A 38 -3.31 15.04 -5.23
CA SER A 38 -1.92 15.45 -4.94
C SER A 38 -1.06 14.35 -4.31
N PHE A 39 -1.50 13.72 -3.22
CA PHE A 39 -0.69 12.74 -2.49
C PHE A 39 -1.44 11.41 -2.25
N VAL A 40 -0.72 10.31 -2.30
CA VAL A 40 -1.19 9.00 -1.86
C VAL A 40 -0.20 8.48 -0.84
N ILE A 41 -0.66 8.14 0.36
CA ILE A 41 0.19 7.51 1.39
C ILE A 41 -0.28 6.08 1.58
N ILE A 42 0.67 5.15 1.57
CA ILE A 42 0.44 3.73 1.78
C ILE A 42 1.29 3.28 2.97
N TYR A 43 0.64 2.72 3.98
CA TYR A 43 1.29 1.97 5.05
C TYR A 43 1.06 0.48 4.79
N ALA A 44 2.09 -0.19 4.27
CA ALA A 44 2.02 -1.60 3.90
C ALA A 44 3.42 -2.21 3.78
N SER A 45 3.47 -3.54 3.77
CA SER A 45 4.65 -4.28 3.33
C SER A 45 4.86 -4.12 1.83
N ASN A 46 6.11 -4.06 1.38
CA ASN A 46 6.45 -4.05 -0.05
C ASN A 46 7.34 -5.24 -0.45
N GLU A 47 7.08 -6.39 0.15
CA GLU A 47 7.84 -7.61 -0.10
C GLU A 47 7.15 -8.49 -1.15
N LYS A 48 7.95 -9.30 -1.85
CA LYS A 48 7.41 -10.34 -2.72
C LYS A 48 6.97 -11.53 -1.86
N ASP A 49 5.92 -12.20 -2.29
CA ASP A 49 5.47 -13.43 -1.66
C ASP A 49 6.57 -14.49 -1.76
N ASP A 50 7.05 -14.94 -0.61
CA ASP A 50 8.04 -16.01 -0.45
C ASP A 50 7.40 -17.33 0.02
N GLY A 51 6.06 -17.37 0.13
CA GLY A 51 5.29 -18.53 0.55
C GLY A 51 5.30 -18.79 2.06
N THR A 52 5.83 -17.87 2.88
CA THR A 52 5.92 -18.06 4.34
C THR A 52 4.76 -17.43 5.12
N PHE A 53 3.90 -16.65 4.46
CA PHE A 53 2.84 -15.88 5.11
C PHE A 53 1.55 -16.69 5.32
N ALA A 54 0.76 -16.30 6.32
CA ALA A 54 -0.54 -16.90 6.60
C ALA A 54 -1.50 -16.73 5.41
N SER A 55 -2.49 -17.62 5.27
CA SER A 55 -3.41 -17.67 4.11
C SER A 55 -4.21 -16.38 3.84
N HIS A 56 -4.30 -15.48 4.80
CA HIS A 56 -4.98 -14.18 4.70
C HIS A 56 -4.03 -13.00 4.43
N VAL A 57 -2.74 -13.28 4.22
CA VAL A 57 -1.71 -12.29 3.88
C VAL A 57 -1.06 -12.73 2.58
N LYS A 58 -1.16 -11.88 1.55
CA LYS A 58 -0.43 -12.05 0.30
C LYS A 58 0.56 -10.89 0.18
N PRO A 59 1.86 -11.12 0.41
CA PRO A 59 2.87 -10.10 0.21
C PRO A 59 2.88 -9.70 -1.26
N ARG A 60 2.73 -8.40 -1.49
CA ARG A 60 2.77 -7.81 -2.83
C ARG A 60 3.83 -6.74 -2.79
N LYS A 61 4.76 -6.80 -3.75
CA LYS A 61 5.61 -5.66 -4.07
C LYS A 61 4.78 -4.63 -4.83
N PHE A 62 3.86 -3.99 -4.11
CA PHE A 62 2.85 -3.10 -4.69
C PHE A 62 3.48 -1.90 -5.39
N THR A 63 4.73 -1.52 -5.06
CA THR A 63 5.48 -0.50 -5.79
C THR A 63 5.57 -0.82 -7.27
N ASP A 64 5.76 -2.10 -7.64
CA ASP A 64 5.85 -2.54 -9.03
C ASP A 64 4.52 -2.27 -9.76
N TRP A 65 3.39 -2.55 -9.09
CA TRP A 65 2.07 -2.24 -9.62
C TRP A 65 1.86 -0.73 -9.82
N VAL A 66 2.31 0.10 -8.87
CA VAL A 66 2.17 1.55 -8.96
C VAL A 66 2.99 2.10 -10.14
N ASP A 67 4.23 1.63 -10.31
CA ASP A 67 5.10 2.05 -11.41
C ASP A 67 4.50 1.69 -12.78
N GLU A 68 3.84 0.54 -12.89
CA GLU A 68 3.21 0.07 -14.12
C GLU A 68 1.87 0.75 -14.43
N ASN A 69 1.06 1.05 -13.40
CA ASN A 69 -0.36 1.42 -13.56
C ASN A 69 -0.67 2.88 -13.24
N GLN A 70 0.20 3.57 -12.50
CA GLN A 70 -0.02 4.95 -12.03
C GLN A 70 1.13 5.88 -12.44
N PRO A 71 1.42 6.03 -13.75
CA PRO A 71 2.58 6.78 -14.24
C PRO A 71 2.56 8.28 -13.90
N ASN A 72 1.40 8.80 -13.50
CA ASN A 72 1.22 10.19 -13.06
C ASN A 72 1.60 10.41 -11.59
N PHE A 73 1.95 9.35 -10.87
CA PHE A 73 2.46 9.43 -9.51
C PHE A 73 3.93 9.00 -9.48
N GLU A 74 4.67 9.57 -8.54
CA GLU A 74 6.07 9.23 -8.26
C GLU A 74 6.23 8.96 -6.77
N LEU A 75 7.05 7.96 -6.42
CA LEU A 75 7.42 7.71 -5.03
C LEU A 75 8.35 8.85 -4.57
N GLN A 76 7.83 9.75 -3.75
CA GLN A 76 8.59 10.87 -3.22
C GLN A 76 9.46 10.44 -2.04
N GLU A 77 8.92 9.60 -1.16
CA GLU A 77 9.60 9.22 0.08
C GLU A 77 9.14 7.84 0.57
N LYS A 78 10.09 7.06 1.10
CA LYS A 78 9.81 5.89 1.92
C LYS A 78 10.28 6.19 3.34
N ILE A 79 9.37 6.14 4.30
CA ILE A 79 9.68 6.34 5.73
C ILE A 79 9.52 4.99 6.43
N PRO A 80 10.62 4.42 6.98
CA PRO A 80 10.54 3.23 7.79
C PRO A 80 9.61 3.45 8.98
N ASN A 81 8.74 2.48 9.28
CA ASN A 81 7.91 2.57 10.48
C ASN A 81 8.78 2.54 11.75
N LYS A 82 8.37 3.24 12.81
CA LYS A 82 9.16 3.36 14.05
C LYS A 82 9.22 2.05 14.85
N TYR A 83 8.25 1.16 14.66
CA TYR A 83 8.07 -0.10 15.37
C TYR A 83 8.28 -1.29 14.43
N GLN A 84 9.49 -1.38 13.87
CA GLN A 84 9.86 -2.42 12.91
C GLN A 84 9.65 -3.82 13.49
N PHE A 85 9.20 -4.75 12.64
CA PHE A 85 8.88 -6.11 13.00
C PHE A 85 9.98 -6.76 13.84
N THR A 86 9.58 -7.28 15.00
CA THR A 86 10.45 -8.01 15.92
C THR A 86 9.80 -9.35 16.23
N GLU A 87 10.52 -10.44 15.96
CA GLU A 87 10.05 -11.79 16.28
C GLU A 87 9.77 -11.90 17.80
N GLY A 88 8.56 -12.36 18.16
CA GLY A 88 8.11 -12.45 19.55
C GLY A 88 7.41 -11.19 20.10
N ASP A 89 7.29 -10.12 19.31
CA ASP A 89 6.54 -8.89 19.68
C ASP A 89 5.65 -8.41 18.51
N GLU A 90 4.86 -9.33 17.97
CA GLU A 90 4.01 -9.09 16.79
C GLU A 90 2.83 -8.16 17.08
N GLU A 91 2.45 -7.99 18.35
CA GLU A 91 1.33 -7.12 18.74
C GLU A 91 1.71 -5.63 18.75
N SER A 92 2.99 -5.31 18.91
CA SER A 92 3.46 -3.92 18.97
C SER A 92 4.40 -3.52 17.84
N THR A 93 4.76 -4.46 16.95
CA THR A 93 5.64 -4.23 15.80
C THR A 93 5.01 -4.62 14.48
N SER A 94 5.53 -4.08 13.37
CA SER A 94 4.99 -4.32 12.03
C SER A 94 6.09 -4.30 10.97
N PHE A 95 5.90 -5.10 9.93
CA PHE A 95 6.74 -5.18 8.74
C PHE A 95 6.32 -4.18 7.65
N ALA A 96 5.30 -3.35 7.91
CA ALA A 96 4.84 -2.32 6.99
C ALA A 96 5.66 -1.02 7.13
N ASP A 97 5.90 -0.33 6.03
CA ASP A 97 6.53 1.00 6.04
C ASP A 97 5.59 2.03 5.41
N PHE A 98 5.88 3.33 5.57
CA PHE A 98 5.15 4.39 4.89
C PHE A 98 5.78 4.69 3.53
N TYR A 99 4.94 4.73 2.49
CA TYR A 99 5.30 5.08 1.13
C TYR A 99 4.46 6.30 0.72
N ILE A 100 5.14 7.39 0.40
CA ILE A 100 4.51 8.67 0.06
C ILE A 100 4.68 8.89 -1.44
N TYR A 101 3.56 8.83 -2.16
CA TYR A 101 3.50 9.15 -3.58
C TYR A 101 2.97 10.55 -3.78
N LYS A 102 3.55 11.26 -4.74
CA LYS A 102 3.10 12.58 -5.18
C LYS A 102 2.68 12.52 -6.65
N LYS A 103 1.59 13.22 -6.98
CA LYS A 103 1.14 13.41 -8.35
C LYS A 103 2.03 14.43 -9.06
N LYS A 104 2.47 14.09 -10.27
CA LYS A 104 3.29 14.94 -11.15
C LYS A 104 2.54 16.18 -11.61
#